data_AF-A0A1T4M003-F1
#
_entry.id   AF-A0A1T4M003-F1
#
_cell.length_a   1.000
_cell.length_b   1.000
_cell.length_c   1.000
_cell.angle_alpha   90.00
_cell.angle_beta   90.00
_cell.angle_gamma   90.00
#
_symmetry.space_group_name_H-M   'P 1'
#
loop_
_entity.id
_entity.type
_entity.pdbx_description
1 polymer ?
#
loop_
_entity_poly.entity_id
_entity_poly.type
_entity_poly.pdbx_seq_one_letter_code
_entity_poly.pdbx_strand_id
1 'polypeptide(L)' 'MDYAAITQLKKDFYAQISAFQSYPLSQEKTTLSLLTAEELKQLEQIWVELTVWKKSQSH' A
#
# COMPACT_ATOMS: atom_id res chain seq x y z
N MET A 1 -19.71 1.47 6.95
CA MET A 1 -18.48 1.24 6.17
C MET A 1 -17.51 2.33 6.54
N ASP A 2 -16.42 1.97 7.20
CA ASP A 2 -15.45 2.90 7.78
C ASP A 2 -14.61 3.58 6.69
N TYR A 3 -15.20 4.54 5.98
CA TYR A 3 -14.52 5.33 4.95
C TYR A 3 -13.23 5.95 5.50
N ALA A 4 -13.22 6.38 6.76
CA ALA A 4 -12.03 6.89 7.44
C ALA A 4 -10.93 5.82 7.56
N ALA A 5 -11.28 4.57 7.89
CA ALA A 5 -10.31 3.49 7.98
C ALA A 5 -9.71 3.16 6.60
N ILE A 6 -10.54 3.15 5.54
CA ILE A 6 -10.08 2.93 4.17
C ILE A 6 -9.13 4.06 3.74
N THR A 7 -9.47 5.33 3.99
CA THR A 7 -8.61 6.46 3.66
C THR A 7 -7.27 6.42 4.41
N GLN A 8 -7.26 6.01 5.68
CA GLN A 8 -6.02 5.82 6.44
C GLN A 8 -5.17 4.69 5.83
N LEU A 9 -5.77 3.56 5.48
CA LEU A 9 -5.07 2.44 4.85
C LEU A 9 -4.41 2.84 3.52
N LYS A 10 -5.12 3.60 2.69
CA LYS A 10 -4.54 4.14 1.44
C LYS A 10 -3.35 5.04 1.71
N LYS A 11 -3.48 5.93 2.70
CA LYS A 11 -2.40 6.87 3.05
C LYS A 11 -1.17 6.12 3.59
N ASP A 12 -1.37 5.11 4.41
CA ASP A 12 -0.32 4.25 4.95
C ASP A 12 0.38 3.46 3.82
N PHE A 13 -0.39 2.94 2.88
CA PHE A 13 0.11 2.27 1.69
C PHE A 13 1.06 3.14 0.86
N TYR A 14 0.65 4.36 0.49
CA TYR A 14 1.52 5.29 -0.24
C TYR A 14 2.72 5.77 0.60
N ALA A 15 2.56 5.90 1.92
CA ALA A 15 3.65 6.24 2.81
C ALA A 15 4.70 5.13 2.88
N GLN A 16 4.28 3.86 2.96
CA GLN A 16 5.19 2.71 2.87
C GLN A 16 5.92 2.68 1.54
N ILE A 17 5.21 2.80 0.41
CA ILE A 17 5.84 2.78 -0.92
C ILE A 17 6.86 3.91 -1.06
N SER A 18 6.50 5.12 -0.62
CA SER A 18 7.39 6.27 -0.63
C SER A 18 8.61 6.06 0.27
N ALA A 19 8.43 5.45 1.45
CA ALA A 19 9.53 5.10 2.35
C ALA A 19 10.46 4.04 1.73
N PHE A 20 9.91 3.04 1.03
CA PHE A 20 10.69 2.04 0.30
C PHE A 20 11.49 2.65 -0.86
N GLN A 21 10.90 3.61 -1.59
CA GLN A 21 11.59 4.32 -2.67
C GLN A 21 12.62 5.34 -2.17
N SER A 22 12.41 5.91 -0.98
CA SER A 22 13.27 6.93 -0.39
C SER A 22 14.49 6.37 0.36
N TYR A 23 14.56 5.05 0.59
CA TYR A 23 15.72 4.43 1.22
C TYR A 23 16.85 4.26 0.18
N PRO A 24 17.97 5.01 0.28
CA PRO A 24 19.03 4.99 -0.73
C PRO A 24 20.01 3.82 -0.54
N LEU A 25 19.59 2.75 0.15
CA LEU A 25 20.44 1.60 0.40
C LEU A 25 20.52 0.74 -0.86
N SER A 26 21.54 1.07 -1.65
CA SER A 26 22.18 0.19 -2.62
C SER A 26 21.31 -0.18 -3.82
N GLN A 27 21.24 0.71 -4.80
CA GLN A 27 21.28 0.44 -6.26
C GLN A 27 20.47 -0.74 -6.84
N GLU A 28 19.49 -1.26 -6.13
CA GLU A 28 18.46 -2.12 -6.66
C GLU A 28 17.25 -1.22 -6.75
N LYS A 29 16.96 -0.73 -7.96
CA LYS A 29 15.67 -0.09 -8.26
C LYS A 29 14.61 -0.95 -7.59
N THR A 30 14.04 -0.46 -6.49
CA THR A 30 12.99 -1.20 -5.79
C THR A 30 11.96 -1.56 -6.84
N THR A 31 11.56 -2.83 -6.91
CA THR A 31 10.61 -3.33 -7.91
C THR A 31 9.32 -2.49 -7.93
N LEU A 32 9.03 -1.80 -6.84
CA LEU A 32 7.97 -0.80 -6.70
C LEU A 32 8.13 0.45 -7.58
N SER A 33 9.33 0.86 -7.97
CA SER A 33 9.56 1.93 -8.95
C SER A 33 9.30 1.49 -10.39
N LEU A 34 9.12 0.19 -10.63
CA LEU A 34 8.68 -0.36 -11.92
C LEU A 34 7.15 -0.44 -12.03
N LEU A 35 6.43 -0.37 -10.91
CA LEU A 35 4.98 -0.43 -10.90
C LEU A 35 4.39 0.86 -11.48
N THR A 36 3.54 0.71 -12.47
CA THR A 36 2.77 1.80 -13.06
C THR A 36 1.69 2.30 -12.09
N ALA A 37 1.14 3.49 -12.37
CA ALA A 37 0.04 4.05 -11.57
C ALA A 37 -1.19 3.12 -11.52
N GLU A 38 -1.40 2.32 -12.58
CA GLU A 38 -2.47 1.33 -12.65
C GLU A 38 -2.21 0.15 -11.70
N GLU A 39 -1.00 -0.40 -11.72
CA GLU A 39 -0.60 -1.49 -10.83
C GLU A 39 -0.64 -1.05 -9.36
N LEU A 40 -0.17 0.17 -9.06
CA LEU A 40 -0.26 0.76 -7.72
C LEU A 40 -1.71 0.88 -7.25
N LYS A 41 -2.64 1.23 -8.14
CA LYS A 41 -4.07 1.34 -7.83
C LYS A 41 -4.69 -0.03 -7.57
N GLN A 42 -4.30 -1.06 -8.31
CA GLN A 42 -4.74 -2.44 -8.04
C GLN A 42 -4.17 -2.95 -6.72
N LEU A 43 -2.89 -2.68 -6.45
CA LEU A 43 -2.26 -3.06 -5.19
C LEU A 43 -2.91 -2.34 -4.00
N GLU A 44 -3.24 -1.05 -4.14
CA GLU A 44 -3.98 -0.28 -3.13
C GLU A 44 -5.33 -0.94 -2.81
N GLN A 45 -6.11 -1.32 -3.84
CA GLN A 45 -7.40 -2.01 -3.65
C GLN A 45 -7.23 -3.33 -2.90
N ILE A 46 -6.32 -4.19 -3.36
CA ILE A 46 -6.05 -5.49 -2.74
C ILE A 46 -5.56 -5.31 -1.30
N TRP A 47 -4.71 -4.32 -1.03
CA TRP A 47 -4.17 -4.07 0.31
C TRP A 47 -5.26 -3.59 1.27
N VAL A 48 -6.15 -2.70 0.81
CA VAL A 48 -7.33 -2.27 1.57
C VAL A 48 -8.25 -3.45 1.85
N GLU A 49 -8.59 -4.25 0.84
CA GLU A 49 -9.45 -5.43 0.97
C GLU A 49 -8.87 -6.46 1.93
N LEU A 50 -7.58 -6.80 1.79
CA LEU A 50 -6.87 -7.70 2.70
C LEU A 50 -6.86 -7.18 4.13
N THR A 51 -6.63 -5.88 4.32
CA THR A 51 -6.56 -5.32 5.67
C THR A 51 -7.92 -5.24 6.34
N VAL A 52 -8.96 -4.88 5.59
CA VAL A 52 -10.35 -4.94 6.06
C VAL A 52 -10.74 -6.38 6.38
N TRP A 53 -10.41 -7.33 5.52
CA TRP A 53 -10.66 -8.74 5.74
C TRP A 53 -9.94 -9.27 6.98
N LYS A 54 -8.66 -8.93 7.15
CA LYS A 54 -7.86 -9.29 8.33
C LYS A 54 -8.45 -8.70 9.63
N LYS A 55 -8.90 -7.45 9.59
CA LYS A 55 -9.62 -6.83 10.72
C LYS A 55 -10.94 -7.55 11.01
N SER A 56 -11.65 -7.97 9.97
CA SER A 56 -12.89 -8.75 10.11
C SER A 56 -12.67 -10.17 10.64
N GLN A 57 -11.47 -10.74 10.47
CA GLN A 57 -11.09 -12.06 11.01
C GLN A 57 -10.55 -12.00 12.44
N SER A 58 -10.17 -10.82 12.94
CA SER A 58 -9.60 -10.65 14.29
C SER A 58 -10.68 -10.36 15.35
N HIS A 59 -11.92 -10.77 15.12
CA HIS A 59 -13.09 -10.45 15.94
C HIS A 59 -13.83 -11.71 16.43
#